data_AF-A0A8J7WS25-F1
#
_entry.id   AF-A0A8J7WS25-F1
#
_cell.length_a   1.000
_cell.length_b   1.000
_cell.length_c   1.000
_cell.angle_alpha   90.00
_cell.angle_beta   90.00
_cell.angle_gamma   90.00
#
_symmetry.space_group_name_H-M   'P 1'
#
loop_
_entity.id
_entity.type
_entity.pdbx_description
1 polymer ?
#
loop_
_entity_poly.entity_id
_entity_poly.type
_entity_poly.pdbx_seq_one_letter_code
_entity_poly.pdbx_strand_id
1 'polypeptide(L)' 'MSESQTEEMSLRDMMAKASIKQKYIAQKAKVSPAAVSLIVAGKSKSKRIEDLIREEVKKALAQEQGA' A
#
# COMPACT_ATOMS: atom_id res chain seq x y z
N MET A 1 -5.16 24.14 -19.66
CA MET A 1 -4.60 22.87 -19.16
C MET A 1 -4.17 23.10 -17.73
N SER A 2 -5.14 23.16 -16.81
CA SER A 2 -4.90 23.48 -15.41
C SER A 2 -5.78 22.56 -14.58
N GLU A 3 -5.17 21.66 -13.83
CA GLU A 3 -5.41 21.48 -12.40
C GLU A 3 -4.57 20.29 -11.91
N SER A 4 -3.89 20.52 -10.79
CA SER A 4 -2.93 19.65 -10.15
C SER A 4 -3.53 18.31 -9.76
N GLN A 5 -3.49 17.33 -10.66
CA GLN A 5 -3.65 15.93 -10.28
C GLN A 5 -2.34 15.46 -9.65
N THR A 6 -2.15 15.79 -8.38
CA THR A 6 -1.41 14.88 -7.49
C THR A 6 -2.24 13.60 -7.47
N GLU A 7 -2.08 12.74 -8.48
CA GLU A 7 -2.75 11.46 -8.54
C GLU A 7 -2.40 10.73 -7.25
N GLU A 8 -3.32 10.70 -6.29
CA GLU A 8 -3.22 9.84 -5.13
C GLU A 8 -3.17 8.42 -5.67
N MET A 9 -1.96 7.90 -5.87
CA MET A 9 -1.76 6.55 -6.35
C MET A 9 -2.57 5.59 -5.50
N SER A 10 -3.26 4.65 -6.14
CA SER A 10 -4.00 3.65 -5.38
C SER A 10 -3.05 2.82 -4.51
N LEU A 11 -3.55 2.27 -3.40
CA LEU A 11 -2.75 1.37 -2.55
C LEU A 11 -2.16 0.20 -3.35
N ARG A 12 -2.88 -0.25 -4.39
CA ARG A 12 -2.41 -1.28 -5.30
C ARG A 12 -1.16 -0.86 -6.04
N ASP A 13 -1.17 0.35 -6.60
CA ASP A 13 -0.05 0.87 -7.40
C ASP A 13 1.15 1.20 -6.52
N MET A 14 0.91 1.73 -5.32
CA MET A 14 1.94 1.97 -4.31
C MET A 14 2.68 0.67 -3.95
N MET A 15 1.92 -0.40 -3.67
CA MET A 15 2.49 -1.71 -3.36
C MET A 15 3.23 -2.32 -4.55
N ALA A 16 2.70 -2.16 -5.76
CA ALA A 16 3.35 -2.64 -6.98
C ALA A 16 4.70 -1.94 -7.23
N LYS A 17 4.77 -0.61 -7.06
CA LYS A 17 6.03 0.15 -7.19
C LYS A 17 7.09 -0.28 -6.19
N ALA A 18 6.69 -0.56 -4.96
CA ALA A 18 7.61 -1.01 -3.91
C ALA A 18 7.85 -2.53 -3.88
N SER A 19 7.36 -3.28 -4.89
CA SER A 19 7.45 -4.74 -4.95
C SER A 19 6.89 -5.46 -3.69
N ILE A 20 5.92 -4.85 -3.00
CA ILE A 20 5.33 -5.39 -1.77
C ILE A 20 4.13 -6.26 -2.08
N LYS A 21 4.13 -7.49 -1.53
CA LYS A 21 3.02 -8.44 -1.67
C LYS A 21 1.97 -8.23 -0.59
N GLN A 22 0.68 -8.37 -0.95
CA GLN A 22 -0.44 -8.32 0.01
C GLN A 22 -0.31 -9.35 1.15
N LYS A 23 0.29 -10.52 0.88
CA LYS A 23 0.58 -11.54 1.89
C LYS A 23 1.48 -11.02 3.01
N TYR A 24 2.48 -10.20 2.67
CA TYR A 24 3.40 -9.61 3.66
C TYR A 24 2.65 -8.63 4.58
N ILE A 25 1.84 -7.74 3.99
CA ILE A 25 0.99 -6.82 4.74
C ILE A 25 0.01 -7.59 5.64
N ALA A 26 -0.61 -8.66 5.15
CA ALA A 26 -1.55 -9.47 5.92
C ALA A 26 -0.89 -10.10 7.17
N GLN A 27 0.32 -10.66 7.00
CA GLN A 27 1.10 -11.21 8.12
C GLN A 27 1.45 -10.13 9.16
N LYS A 28 1.93 -8.98 8.70
CA LYS A 28 2.33 -7.87 9.58
C LYS A 28 1.14 -7.25 10.31
N ALA A 29 0.00 -7.13 9.64
CA ALA A 29 -1.25 -6.65 10.21
C ALA A 29 -1.99 -7.70 11.07
N LYS A 30 -1.56 -8.98 11.07
CA LYS A 30 -2.24 -10.10 11.73
C LYS A 30 -3.71 -10.26 11.26
N VAL A 31 -3.93 -10.15 9.95
CA VAL A 31 -5.25 -10.31 9.31
C VAL A 31 -5.19 -11.30 8.16
N SER A 32 -6.34 -11.67 7.61
CA SER A 32 -6.40 -12.54 6.43
C SER A 32 -5.94 -11.79 5.16
N PRO A 33 -5.31 -12.48 4.19
CA PRO A 33 -4.99 -11.89 2.89
C PRO A 33 -6.22 -11.35 2.15
N ALA A 34 -7.39 -11.99 2.36
CA ALA A 34 -8.65 -11.54 1.79
C ALA A 34 -9.06 -10.16 2.32
N ALA A 35 -8.89 -9.89 3.62
CA ALA A 35 -9.17 -8.58 4.20
C ALA A 35 -8.30 -7.48 3.57
N VAL A 36 -7.00 -7.74 3.39
CA VAL A 36 -6.09 -6.81 2.70
C VAL A 36 -6.51 -6.61 1.25
N SER A 37 -6.91 -7.67 0.54
CA SER A 37 -7.37 -7.60 -0.84
C SER A 37 -8.60 -6.70 -0.99
N LEU A 38 -9.58 -6.82 -0.08
CA LEU A 38 -10.77 -5.96 -0.06
C LEU A 38 -10.43 -4.48 0.16
N ILE A 39 -9.44 -4.18 1.02
CA ILE A 39 -8.99 -2.82 1.29
C ILE A 39 -8.25 -2.24 0.09
N VAL A 40 -7.30 -3.00 -0.48
CA VAL A 40 -6.55 -2.58 -1.68
C VAL A 40 -7.47 -2.37 -2.88
N ALA A 41 -8.55 -3.15 -3.00
CA ALA A 41 -9.57 -3.00 -4.03
C ALA A 41 -10.58 -1.87 -3.74
N GLY A 42 -10.45 -1.14 -2.63
CA GLY A 42 -11.38 -0.06 -2.23
C GLY A 42 -12.77 -0.55 -1.80
N LYS A 43 -12.96 -1.87 -1.63
CA LYS A 43 -14.24 -2.49 -1.22
C LYS A 43 -14.45 -2.45 0.29
N SER A 44 -13.39 -2.20 1.05
CA SER A 44 -13.42 -2.04 2.51
C SER A 44 -12.47 -0.92 2.92
N LYS A 45 -12.77 -0.25 4.02
CA LYS A 45 -11.92 0.80 4.58
C LYS A 45 -11.28 0.30 5.88
N SER A 46 -9.99 0.54 6.04
CA SER A 46 -9.30 0.25 7.29
C SER A 46 -8.08 1.14 7.41
N LYS A 47 -8.23 2.25 8.12
CA LYS A 47 -7.17 3.24 8.33
C LYS A 47 -5.87 2.58 8.80
N ARG A 48 -5.94 1.63 9.75
CA ARG A 48 -4.78 0.88 10.25
C ARG A 48 -4.02 0.14 9.14
N ILE A 49 -4.72 -0.54 8.23
CA ILE A 49 -4.07 -1.32 7.15
C ILE A 49 -3.58 -0.39 6.05
N GLU A 50 -4.33 0.67 5.74
CA GLU A 50 -3.94 1.70 4.77
C GLU A 50 -2.66 2.41 5.20
N ASP A 51 -2.58 2.84 6.47
CA ASP A 51 -1.39 3.46 7.05
C ASP A 51 -0.20 2.48 7.04
N LEU A 52 -0.43 1.22 7.41
CA LEU A 52 0.62 0.19 7.36
C LEU A 52 1.15 -0.02 5.93
N ILE A 53 0.29 -0.07 4.93
CA ILE A 53 0.70 -0.18 3.52
C ILE A 53 1.58 1.01 3.14
N ARG A 54 1.14 2.24 3.45
CA ARG A 54 1.88 3.47 3.14
C ARG A 54 3.26 3.49 3.81
N GLU A 55 3.35 3.09 5.07
CA GLU A 55 4.62 3.00 5.80
C GLU A 55 5.58 1.99 5.18
N GLU A 56 5.09 0.79 4.86
CA GLU A 56 5.95 -0.27 4.30
C GLU A 56 6.41 0.07 2.89
N VAL A 57 5.54 0.64 2.07
CA VAL A 57 5.90 1.19 0.76
C VAL A 57 6.99 2.25 0.90
N LYS A 58 6.82 3.19 1.83
CA LYS A 58 7.82 4.24 2.08
C LYS A 58 9.17 3.67 2.51
N LYS A 59 9.17 2.65 3.38
CA LYS A 59 10.40 1.97 3.82
C LYS A 59 11.10 1.25 2.68
N ALA A 60 10.36 0.49 1.88
CA ALA A 60 10.91 -0.26 0.75
C ALA A 60 11.52 0.68 -0.30
N LEU A 61 10.82 1.76 -0.65
CA LEU A 61 11.34 2.77 -1.60
C LEU A 61 12.57 3.50 -1.05
N ALA A 62 12.61 3.80 0.26
CA ALA A 62 13.79 4.42 0.89
C ALA A 62 15.00 3.47 0.92
N GLN A 63 14.78 2.16 1.06
CA GLN A 63 15.85 1.15 1.02
C GLN A 63 16.40 0.95 -0.39
N GLU A 64 15.57 1.00 -1.44
CA GLU A 64 16.03 0.92 -2.83
C GLU A 64 16.85 2.14 -3.28
N GLN A 65 16.63 3.32 -2.69
CA GLN A 65 17.38 4.54 -3.04
C GLN A 65 18.71 4.71 -2.28
N GLY A 66 18.97 3.88 -1.28
CA GLY A 66 20.20 3.91 -0.48
C GLY A 66 21.18 2.77 -0.74
N ALA A 67 20.94 1.95 -1.77
CA ALA A 67 21.75 0.80 -2.16
C ALA A 67 22.60 1.07 -3.40
#